data_AF-A0A3M1SM37-F1
#
_entry.id   AF-A0A3M1SM37-F1
#
_cell.length_a   1.000
_cell.length_b   1.000
_cell.length_c   1.000
_cell.angle_alpha   90.00
_cell.angle_beta   90.00
_cell.angle_gamma   90.00
#
_symmetry.space_group_name_H-M   'P 1'
#
loop_
_entity.id
_entity.type
_entity.pdbx_description
1 polymer ?
#
loop_
_entity_poly.entity_id
_entity_poly.type
_entity_poly.pdbx_seq_one_letter_code
_entity_poly.pdbx_strand_id
1 'polypeptide(L)'
;MKNGPHTLPRWVIYSFFILGLISAVAFRAIVVIQKVEPLWVRPVWYIGAVGYLFFFLYRFYISRKRKQAIARYRLIEKVNTNACLTDEDREVVAYLLQSLRKSMEDRNYFIIFILSIVAIALDLLIS
;
A
#
# COMPACT_ATOMS: atom_id res chain seq x y z
N MET A 1 -27.82 13.25 8.17
CA MET A 1 -27.02 12.01 8.10
C MET A 1 -25.62 12.37 7.63
N LYS A 2 -24.60 12.22 8.48
CA LYS A 2 -23.21 12.58 8.17
C LYS A 2 -22.61 11.59 7.17
N ASN A 3 -22.69 11.91 5.87
CA ASN A 3 -22.03 11.15 4.80
C ASN A 3 -20.63 11.69 4.53
N GLY A 4 -19.82 11.82 5.59
CA GLY A 4 -18.42 12.24 5.49
C GLY A 4 -17.52 11.09 5.01
N PRO A 5 -16.36 11.37 4.41
CA PRO A 5 -15.41 10.31 4.06
C PRO A 5 -14.90 9.61 5.33
N HIS A 6 -15.15 8.31 5.44
CA HIS A 6 -14.71 7.49 6.57
C HIS A 6 -13.49 6.64 6.21
N THR A 7 -12.54 6.51 7.14
CA THR A 7 -11.40 5.61 6.99
C THR A 7 -11.85 4.16 7.07
N LEU A 8 -11.21 3.29 6.29
CA LEU A 8 -11.46 1.85 6.36
C LEU A 8 -11.15 1.27 7.76
N PRO A 9 -11.82 0.16 8.13
CA PRO A 9 -11.55 -0.53 9.39
C PRO A 9 -10.15 -1.15 9.39
N ARG A 10 -9.56 -1.25 10.59
CA ARG A 10 -8.15 -1.66 10.78
C ARG A 10 -7.86 -3.04 10.19
N TRP A 11 -8.79 -3.99 10.32
CA TRP A 11 -8.61 -5.35 9.83
C TRP A 11 -8.41 -5.39 8.30
N VAL A 12 -9.15 -4.57 7.54
CA VAL A 12 -8.98 -4.48 6.07
C VAL A 12 -7.57 -3.99 5.73
N ILE A 13 -7.10 -2.95 6.43
CA ILE A 13 -5.76 -2.38 6.22
C ILE A 13 -4.69 -3.46 6.49
N TYR A 14 -4.83 -4.23 7.57
CA TYR A 14 -3.89 -5.30 7.90
C TYR A 14 -3.94 -6.46 6.91
N SER A 15 -5.12 -6.87 6.43
CA SER A 15 -5.24 -7.92 5.43
C SER A 15 -4.51 -7.57 4.13
N PHE A 16 -4.73 -6.35 3.61
CA PHE A 16 -4.00 -5.90 2.42
C PHE A 16 -2.50 -5.73 2.69
N PHE A 17 -2.11 -5.30 3.89
CA PHE A 17 -0.69 -5.23 4.26
C PHE A 17 -0.02 -6.62 4.24
N ILE A 18 -0.65 -7.63 4.84
CA ILE A 18 -0.16 -9.01 4.86
C ILE A 18 -0.09 -9.57 3.43
N LEU A 19 -1.13 -9.32 2.63
CA LEU A 19 -1.20 -9.78 1.24
C LEU A 19 -0.07 -9.17 0.39
N GLY A 20 0.23 -7.89 0.58
CA GLY A 20 1.42 -7.26 -0.02
C GLY A 20 2.73 -7.88 0.45
N LEU A 21 2.85 -8.23 1.73
CA LEU A 21 4.05 -8.86 2.29
C LEU A 21 4.27 -10.28 1.76
N ILE A 22 3.22 -11.12 1.72
CA ILE A 22 3.28 -12.47 1.13
C ILE A 22 3.74 -12.38 -0.32
N SER A 23 3.19 -11.43 -1.06
CA SER A 23 3.56 -11.23 -2.47
C SER A 23 5.02 -10.81 -2.64
N ALA A 24 5.48 -9.90 -1.79
CA ALA A 24 6.88 -9.49 -1.77
C ALA A 24 7.80 -10.68 -1.51
N VAL A 25 7.52 -11.46 -0.46
CA VAL A 25 8.28 -12.66 -0.13
C VAL A 25 8.28 -13.64 -1.30
N ALA A 26 7.12 -13.93 -1.91
CA ALA A 26 7.01 -14.84 -3.04
C ALA A 26 7.94 -14.46 -4.19
N PHE A 27 7.92 -13.19 -4.63
CA PHE A 27 8.79 -12.74 -5.71
C PHE A 27 10.28 -12.80 -5.38
N ARG A 28 10.66 -12.54 -4.13
CA ARG A 28 12.06 -12.66 -3.69
C ARG A 28 12.48 -14.12 -3.58
N ALA A 29 11.59 -15.00 -3.13
CA ALA A 29 11.85 -16.43 -3.00
C ALA A 29 12.08 -17.12 -4.36
N ILE A 30 11.46 -16.63 -5.45
CA ILE A 30 11.67 -17.17 -6.81
C ILE A 30 13.16 -17.26 -7.17
N VAL A 31 13.96 -16.27 -6.77
CA VAL A 31 15.40 -16.21 -7.06
C VAL A 31 16.16 -17.42 -6.49
N VAL A 32 15.73 -17.93 -5.34
CA VAL A 32 16.29 -19.14 -4.73
C VAL A 32 15.63 -20.40 -5.27
N ILE A 33 14.29 -20.39 -5.37
CA ILE A 33 13.49 -21.55 -5.82
C ILE A 33 13.85 -21.97 -7.24
N GLN A 34 14.15 -21.03 -8.13
CA GLN A 34 14.58 -21.35 -9.50
C GLN A 34 15.85 -22.20 -9.56
N LYS A 35 16.70 -22.17 -8.51
CA LYS A 35 17.93 -22.96 -8.43
C LYS A 35 17.72 -24.29 -7.72
N VAL A 36 16.89 -24.30 -6.67
CA VAL A 36 16.68 -25.49 -5.82
C VAL A 36 15.61 -26.41 -6.41
N GLU A 37 14.45 -25.88 -6.79
CA GLU A 37 13.30 -26.64 -7.29
C GLU A 37 12.50 -25.82 -8.33
N PRO A 38 12.94 -25.81 -9.61
CA PRO A 38 12.37 -24.96 -10.66
C PRO A 38 10.87 -25.15 -10.89
N LEU A 39 10.32 -26.32 -10.58
CA LEU A 39 8.90 -26.63 -10.72
C LEU A 39 8.00 -25.73 -9.87
N TRP A 40 8.50 -25.23 -8.73
CA TRP A 40 7.74 -24.36 -7.83
C TRP A 40 7.73 -22.88 -8.24
N VAL A 41 8.53 -22.48 -9.23
CA VAL A 41 8.61 -21.09 -9.69
C VAL A 41 7.25 -20.57 -10.14
N ARG A 42 6.52 -21.32 -10.97
CA ARG A 42 5.22 -20.88 -11.49
C ARG A 42 4.16 -20.75 -10.39
N PRO A 43 3.91 -21.75 -9.53
CA PRO A 43 2.98 -21.60 -8.40
C PRO A 43 3.30 -20.38 -7.52
N VAL A 44 4.57 -20.21 -7.13
CA VAL A 44 4.99 -19.07 -6.29
C VAL A 44 4.82 -17.74 -7.01
N TRP A 45 5.12 -17.70 -8.30
CA TRP A 45 4.87 -16.52 -9.13
C TRP A 45 3.39 -16.15 -9.18
N TYR A 46 2.48 -17.11 -9.37
CA TYR A 46 1.04 -16.82 -9.39
C TYR A 46 0.56 -16.28 -8.04
N ILE A 47 1.02 -16.85 -6.92
CA ILE A 47 0.70 -16.34 -5.58
C ILE A 47 1.18 -14.89 -5.44
N GLY A 48 2.43 -14.61 -5.84
CA GLY A 48 3.00 -13.27 -5.82
C GLY A 48 2.25 -12.28 -6.70
N ALA A 49 1.96 -12.65 -7.95
CA ALA A 49 1.31 -11.80 -8.93
C ALA A 49 -0.14 -11.47 -8.54
N VAL A 50 -0.92 -12.48 -8.14
CA VAL A 50 -2.31 -12.28 -7.71
C VAL A 50 -2.37 -11.43 -6.44
N GLY A 51 -1.49 -11.68 -5.47
CA GLY A 51 -1.43 -10.86 -4.29
C GLY A 51 -1.06 -9.40 -4.62
N TYR A 52 -0.01 -9.16 -5.42
CA TYR A 52 0.30 -7.79 -5.84
C TYR A 52 -0.83 -7.12 -6.62
N LEU A 53 -1.55 -7.84 -7.46
CA LEU A 53 -2.71 -7.30 -8.18
C LEU A 53 -3.73 -6.68 -7.20
N PHE A 54 -4.18 -7.45 -6.21
CA PHE A 54 -5.16 -6.97 -5.24
C PHE A 54 -4.59 -5.90 -4.31
N PHE A 55 -3.35 -6.06 -3.86
CA PHE A 55 -2.67 -5.09 -3.01
C PHE A 55 -2.54 -3.72 -3.68
N PHE A 56 -2.08 -3.67 -4.93
CA PHE A 56 -1.93 -2.42 -5.66
C PHE A 56 -3.28 -1.83 -6.07
N LEU A 57 -4.29 -2.65 -6.38
CA LEU A 57 -5.65 -2.17 -6.61
C LEU A 57 -6.21 -1.45 -5.37
N TYR A 58 -6.03 -2.04 -4.19
CA TYR A 58 -6.40 -1.40 -2.92
C TYR A 58 -5.68 -0.07 -2.72
N ARG A 59 -4.36 -0.04 -2.90
CA ARG A 59 -3.57 1.20 -2.75
C ARG A 59 -3.99 2.28 -3.76
N PHE A 60 -4.24 1.88 -5.00
CA PHE A 60 -4.73 2.77 -6.04
C PHE A 60 -6.06 3.40 -5.63
N TYR A 61 -7.00 2.60 -5.16
CA TYR A 61 -8.32 3.08 -4.73
C TYR A 61 -8.24 4.10 -3.58
N ILE A 62 -7.44 3.80 -2.54
CA ILE A 62 -7.27 4.71 -1.40
C ILE A 62 -6.57 6.00 -1.81
N SER A 63 -5.51 5.91 -2.60
CA SER A 63 -4.81 7.08 -3.13
C SER A 63 -5.75 7.96 -3.97
N ARG A 64 -6.56 7.35 -4.85
CA ARG A 64 -7.54 8.06 -5.67
C ARG A 64 -8.60 8.75 -4.81
N LYS A 65 -9.14 8.08 -3.78
CA LYS A 65 -10.09 8.69 -2.82
C LYS A 65 -9.50 9.92 -2.14
N ARG A 66 -8.25 9.85 -1.66
CA ARG A 66 -7.56 11.00 -1.04
C ARG A 66 -7.43 12.17 -2.02
N LYS A 67 -6.96 11.91 -3.25
CA LYS A 67 -6.82 12.93 -4.30
C LYS A 67 -8.16 13.57 -4.68
N GLN A 68 -9.21 12.75 -4.81
CA GLN A 68 -10.55 13.24 -5.12
C GLN A 68 -11.13 14.10 -3.99
N ALA A 69 -10.90 13.74 -2.71
CA ALA A 69 -11.32 14.56 -1.59
C ALA A 69 -10.62 15.93 -1.58
N ILE A 70 -9.30 15.96 -1.84
CA ILE A 70 -8.54 17.20 -1.95
C ILE A 70 -9.09 18.10 -3.06
N ALA A 71 -9.35 17.53 -4.25
CA ALA A 71 -9.85 18.28 -5.40
C ALA A 71 -11.30 18.76 -5.21
N ARG A 72 -12.19 17.90 -4.72
CA ARG A 72 -13.61 18.21 -4.53
C ARG A 72 -13.84 19.36 -3.56
N TYR A 73 -13.07 19.39 -2.47
CA TYR A 73 -13.17 20.45 -1.45
C TYR A 73 -12.22 21.62 -1.71
N ARG A 74 -11.46 21.60 -2.82
CA ARG A 74 -10.46 22.60 -3.21
C ARG A 74 -9.53 22.97 -2.04
N LEU A 75 -9.14 21.97 -1.25
CA LEU A 75 -8.47 22.20 0.05
C LEU A 75 -7.14 22.93 -0.11
N ILE A 76 -6.37 22.60 -1.16
CA ILE A 76 -5.09 23.26 -1.45
C ILE A 76 -5.30 24.74 -1.76
N GLU A 77 -6.29 25.08 -2.57
CA GLU A 77 -6.61 26.47 -2.93
C GLU A 77 -7.01 27.27 -1.69
N LYS A 78 -7.91 26.72 -0.86
CA LYS A 78 -8.36 27.36 0.38
C LYS A 78 -7.21 27.61 1.36
N VAL A 79 -6.30 26.64 1.51
CA VAL A 79 -5.11 26.80 2.37
C VAL A 79 -4.17 27.86 1.80
N ASN A 80 -3.90 27.85 0.50
CA ASN A 80 -2.98 28.81 -0.12
C ASN A 80 -3.51 30.24 -0.15
N THR A 81 -4.83 30.43 -0.22
CA THR A 81 -5.49 31.74 -0.20
C THR A 81 -5.83 32.22 1.22
N ASN A 82 -5.44 31.45 2.25
CA ASN A 82 -5.78 31.72 3.64
C ASN A 82 -7.31 31.85 3.87
N ALA A 83 -8.10 31.16 3.04
CA ALA A 83 -9.56 31.15 3.14
C ALA A 83 -10.02 30.39 4.40
N CYS A 84 -11.13 30.82 4.99
CA CYS A 84 -11.69 30.15 6.16
C CYS A 84 -12.17 28.74 5.80
N LEU A 85 -11.70 27.73 6.53
CA LEU A 85 -12.15 26.34 6.38
C LEU A 85 -13.47 26.12 7.13
N THR A 86 -14.47 25.66 6.39
CA THR A 86 -15.77 25.25 6.93
C THR A 86 -15.62 24.01 7.83
N ASP A 87 -16.64 23.71 8.64
CA ASP A 87 -16.64 22.50 9.47
C ASP A 87 -16.50 21.22 8.62
N GLU A 88 -17.13 21.18 7.44
CA GLU A 88 -16.97 20.07 6.49
C GLU A 88 -15.54 19.95 5.96
N ASP A 89 -14.88 21.08 5.63
CA ASP A 89 -13.49 21.07 5.19
C ASP A 89 -12.58 20.50 6.29
N ARG A 90 -12.82 20.88 7.55
CA ARG A 90 -12.07 20.39 8.71
C ARG A 90 -12.26 18.88 8.91
N GLU A 91 -13.47 18.36 8.74
CA GLU A 91 -13.73 16.92 8.79
C GLU A 91 -12.97 16.17 7.68
N VAL A 92 -12.95 16.71 6.46
CA VAL A 92 -12.23 16.10 5.33
C VAL A 92 -10.72 16.13 5.53
N VAL A 93 -10.16 17.24 6.03
CA VAL A 93 -8.74 17.34 6.40
C VAL A 93 -8.40 16.31 7.49
N ALA A 94 -9.23 16.20 8.52
CA ALA A 94 -9.03 15.21 9.57
C ALA A 94 -9.06 13.77 9.00
N TYR A 95 -9.98 13.45 8.10
CA TYR A 95 -9.99 12.17 7.37
C TYR A 95 -8.70 11.94 6.59
N LEU A 96 -8.22 12.92 5.82
CA LEU A 96 -7.00 12.80 5.01
C LEU A 96 -5.78 12.52 5.89
N LEU A 97 -5.60 13.29 6.97
CA LEU A 97 -4.49 13.13 7.91
C LEU A 97 -4.56 11.78 8.63
N GLN A 98 -5.75 11.36 9.07
CA GLN A 98 -5.92 10.04 9.69
C GLN A 98 -5.67 8.90 8.70
N SER A 99 -6.09 9.05 7.45
CA SER A 99 -5.84 8.07 6.38
C SER A 99 -4.36 7.91 6.08
N LEU A 100 -3.60 9.03 6.04
CA LEU A 100 -2.15 9.00 5.89
C LEU A 100 -1.48 8.32 7.10
N ARG A 101 -1.83 8.71 8.32
CA ARG A 101 -1.24 8.14 9.55
C ARG A 101 -1.55 6.65 9.75
N LYS A 102 -2.74 6.18 9.36
CA LYS A 102 -3.11 4.75 9.46
C LYS A 102 -2.46 3.89 8.36
N SER A 103 -1.94 4.51 7.32
CA SER A 103 -1.33 3.82 6.19
C SER A 103 -0.08 3.06 6.65
N MET A 104 -0.02 1.75 6.41
CA MET A 104 1.19 0.94 6.64
C MET A 104 2.13 0.99 5.43
N GLU A 105 2.11 2.11 4.70
CA GLU A 105 2.80 2.27 3.43
C GLU A 105 4.31 2.18 3.59
N ASP A 106 4.85 2.97 4.51
CA ASP A 106 6.29 3.09 4.80
C ASP A 106 6.87 1.77 5.31
N ARG A 107 6.14 1.07 6.18
CA ARG A 107 6.54 -0.26 6.68
C ARG A 107 6.67 -1.26 5.56
N ASN A 108 5.73 -1.25 4.62
CA ASN A 108 5.77 -2.18 3.50
C ASN A 108 6.98 -1.88 2.60
N TYR A 109 7.25 -0.60 2.29
CA TYR A 109 8.44 -0.22 1.53
C TYR A 109 9.73 -0.67 2.21
N PHE A 110 9.84 -0.44 3.53
CA PHE A 110 11.00 -0.84 4.29
C PHE A 110 11.21 -2.36 4.29
N ILE A 111 10.15 -3.15 4.53
CA ILE A 111 10.27 -4.61 4.53
C ILE A 111 10.62 -5.14 3.13
N ILE A 112 10.00 -4.62 2.07
CA ILE A 112 10.31 -5.00 0.69
C ILE A 112 11.79 -4.71 0.38
N PHE A 113 12.29 -3.55 0.82
CA PHE A 113 13.69 -3.17 0.66
C PHE A 113 14.64 -4.15 1.34
N ILE A 114 14.38 -4.49 2.61
CA ILE A 114 15.19 -5.48 3.34
C ILE A 114 15.12 -6.87 2.69
N LEU A 115 13.92 -7.34 2.32
CA LEU A 115 13.76 -8.61 1.62
C LEU A 115 14.51 -8.65 0.29
N SER A 116 14.54 -7.52 -0.44
CA SER A 116 15.32 -7.39 -1.67
C SER A 116 16.82 -7.54 -1.43
N ILE A 117 17.37 -6.90 -0.40
CA ILE A 117 18.80 -7.06 -0.05
C ILE A 117 19.10 -8.52 0.27
N VAL A 118 18.25 -9.16 1.10
CA VAL A 118 18.42 -10.57 1.47
C VAL A 118 18.35 -11.48 0.25
N ALA A 119 17.39 -11.27 -0.65
CA ALA A 119 17.25 -12.08 -1.85
C ALA A 119 18.47 -11.99 -2.77
N ILE A 120 19.01 -10.78 -2.97
CA ILE A 120 20.22 -10.56 -3.75
C ILE A 120 21.42 -11.24 -3.09
N ALA A 121 21.58 -11.10 -1.77
CA ALA A 121 22.66 -11.75 -1.04
C ALA A 121 22.59 -13.28 -1.15
N LEU A 122 21.40 -13.87 -0.98
CA LEU A 122 21.19 -15.30 -1.15
C LEU A 122 21.46 -15.75 -2.58
N ASP A 123 21.05 -14.98 -3.58
CA ASP A 123 21.32 -15.31 -4.97
C ASP A 123 22.82 -15.37 -5.26
N LEU A 124 23.57 -14.39 -4.77
CA LEU A 124 25.03 -14.31 -4.94
C LEU A 124 25.78 -15.41 -4.18
N LEU A 125 25.28 -15.84 -3.02
CA LEU A 125 25.89 -16.93 -2.24
C LEU A 125 25.63 -18.32 -2.84
N ILE A 126 24.54 -18.48 -3.59
CA ILE A 126 24.12 -19.76 -4.19
C ILE A 126 24.51 -19.82 -5.69
N SER A 127 24.86 -18.69 -6.32
CA SER A 127 25.45 -18.62 -7.67
C SER A 127 26.88 -19.11 -7.68
#